data_AF-A0A1Y1X1V9-F1
#
_entry.id   AF-A0A1Y1X1V9-F1
#
_cell.length_a   1.000
_cell.length_b   1.000
_cell.length_c   1.000
_cell.angle_alpha   90.00
_cell.angle_beta   90.00
_cell.angle_gamma   90.00
#
_symmetry.space_group_name_H-M   'P 1'
#
loop_
_entity.id
_entity.type
_entity.pdbx_description
1 polymer ?
#
loop_
_entity_poly.entity_id
_entity_poly.type
_entity_poly.pdbx_seq_one_letter_code
_entity_poly.pdbx_strand_id
1 'polypeptide(L)'
;MLLYNNSEGQIIHVSLIKREGNNEASKQTEQSSQTQATTSLTETEKQPTVELMEIDKLLEKEDGLIKRGRSNFCRHEGKGMCEYCMPLEPYDQNYLNEHKIKHLSFHSYIRKLIAENKATSKNNKGYLPPLEDQDFKIKPNCSGHLPYPKGICSKCQPSAVTLQSQTFRMVDHVEFDSPKLIDNFLQFWRNTGCQRFGYLFGKYMPYSEIPLGVKAVVSAIYEPPQECAIDGIQLELPDNKMDQVLSVAKSLGLEIVGMIYTDLFDNGKNEQKVLCKRHANSYFLSSAECIFSAEAQLEHPTPCKYSKTGYFGSRFITCVVSGNEDEDVAISAYQVSNTCMAMVRDHIVDACIEPSLMLVRETSNEQYIPDVFYKYKNKYDILVQEPAKPSFPTEYLIVTLTYGFPHNPNPLFKSSKTFPIENRIGETSEDLSDIKKQLEDLSLDDALSDFHALLRIKDSDILSEDDFNLVCKVALDHKESDVQELTYCPTWRTLMTILDSSDVMDTTAFGGGASSSTSQTGGGEPWQCQLCTFINTDSSLESCAICGTPRV
;
A
#
# COMPACT_ATOMS: atom_id res chain seq x y z
N MET A 1 26.84 -37.58 -10.03
CA MET A 1 25.65 -38.44 -10.00
C MET A 1 25.09 -38.41 -8.58
N LEU A 2 24.29 -37.39 -8.28
CA LEU A 2 23.38 -37.27 -7.14
C LEU A 2 22.36 -36.22 -7.61
N LEU A 3 21.19 -36.70 -8.01
CA LEU A 3 20.06 -35.91 -8.47
C LEU A 3 19.36 -35.34 -7.22
N TYR A 4 19.33 -34.02 -7.07
CA TYR A 4 18.45 -33.35 -6.12
C TYR A 4 17.15 -32.99 -6.86
N ASN A 5 16.06 -33.66 -6.47
CA ASN A 5 14.70 -33.29 -6.82
C ASN A 5 14.35 -32.02 -6.03
N ASN A 6 14.17 -30.90 -6.74
CA ASN A 6 13.57 -29.70 -6.17
C ASN A 6 12.05 -29.78 -6.34
N SER A 7 11.38 -30.28 -5.31
CA SER A 7 9.92 -30.22 -5.17
C SER A 7 9.60 -29.96 -3.71
N GLU A 8 9.83 -28.74 -3.23
CA GLU A 8 9.27 -28.25 -1.97
C GLU A 8 9.35 -26.71 -1.95
N GLY A 9 8.20 -26.07 -1.74
CA GLY A 9 8.01 -24.63 -1.85
C GLY A 9 8.72 -23.87 -0.74
N GLN A 10 9.54 -22.90 -1.13
CA GLN A 10 10.10 -21.89 -0.23
C GLN A 10 9.07 -20.79 -0.03
N ILE A 11 8.78 -20.49 1.24
CA ILE A 11 7.77 -19.53 1.71
C ILE A 11 8.49 -18.33 2.31
N ILE A 12 7.99 -17.14 2.00
CA ILE A 12 8.50 -15.87 2.52
C ILE A 12 8.07 -15.68 3.97
N HIS A 13 9.05 -15.54 4.87
CA HIS A 13 8.83 -15.12 6.25
C HIS A 13 9.02 -13.61 6.37
N VAL A 14 7.98 -12.90 6.82
CA VAL A 14 8.07 -11.51 7.28
C VAL A 14 7.91 -11.52 8.79
N SER A 15 8.89 -11.02 9.53
CA SER A 15 8.84 -10.93 10.99
C SER A 15 9.26 -9.55 11.48
N LEU A 16 8.44 -8.96 12.34
CA LEU A 16 8.74 -7.73 13.07
C LEU A 16 9.25 -8.09 14.47
N ILE A 17 10.51 -7.74 14.78
CA ILE A 17 11.00 -7.78 16.16
C ILE A 17 11.16 -6.34 16.65
N LYS A 18 10.23 -5.90 17.50
CA LYS A 18 10.39 -4.66 18.27
C LYS A 18 11.55 -4.85 19.25
N ARG A 19 12.61 -4.04 19.13
CA ARG A 19 13.64 -3.93 20.18
C ARG A 19 13.02 -3.26 21.40
N GLU A 20 12.79 -4.02 22.47
CA GLU A 20 12.43 -3.46 23.77
C GLU A 20 13.64 -2.73 24.37
N GLY A 21 13.52 -1.41 24.49
CA GLY A 21 14.48 -0.56 25.19
C GLY A 21 14.30 -0.71 26.70
N ASN A 22 15.31 -1.29 27.36
CA ASN A 22 15.46 -1.30 28.81
C ASN A 22 15.59 0.13 29.34
N ASN A 23 14.68 0.57 30.21
CA ASN A 23 14.90 1.71 31.09
C ASN A 23 14.29 1.43 32.47
N GLU A 24 15.15 1.08 33.42
CA GLU A 24 14.86 1.05 34.85
C GLU A 24 15.02 2.45 35.48
N ALA A 25 14.23 2.66 36.55
CA ALA A 25 14.25 3.73 37.56
C ALA A 25 13.64 5.10 37.16
N SER A 26 12.64 5.64 37.86
CA SER A 26 12.64 5.85 39.32
C SER A 26 11.22 6.10 39.86
N LYS A 27 10.91 5.50 41.02
CA LYS A 27 9.72 5.78 41.84
C LYS A 27 9.86 7.12 42.56
N GLN A 28 8.84 7.98 42.48
CA GLN A 28 8.46 8.85 43.62
C GLN A 28 6.93 8.97 43.71
N THR A 29 6.46 8.77 44.93
CA THR A 29 5.10 8.82 45.44
C THR A 29 4.74 10.26 45.73
N GLU A 30 3.54 10.75 45.37
CA GLU A 30 2.87 11.80 46.16
C GLU A 30 1.35 11.82 45.96
N GLN A 31 0.69 12.28 47.01
CA GLN A 31 -0.65 11.91 47.45
C GLN A 31 -1.78 12.79 46.90
N SER A 32 -2.93 12.14 46.75
CA SER A 32 -4.32 12.61 46.88
C SER A 32 -4.61 14.11 47.03
N SER A 33 -5.50 14.61 46.18
CA SER A 33 -6.49 15.62 46.56
C SER A 33 -7.81 15.35 45.83
N GLN A 34 -8.83 15.02 46.62
CA GLN A 34 -10.20 14.79 46.21
C GLN A 34 -10.85 16.11 45.82
N THR A 35 -11.50 16.16 44.66
CA THR A 35 -12.56 17.14 44.40
C THR A 35 -13.76 16.40 43.85
N GLN A 36 -14.78 16.28 44.70
CA GLN A 36 -16.11 15.80 44.34
C GLN A 36 -16.73 16.82 43.37
N ALA A 37 -17.08 16.37 42.17
CA ALA A 37 -18.03 17.06 41.30
C ALA A 37 -19.12 16.06 40.91
N THR A 38 -20.24 16.16 41.63
CA THR A 38 -21.52 15.57 41.25
C THR A 38 -21.97 16.22 39.95
N THR A 39 -22.12 15.47 38.87
CA THR A 39 -22.99 15.88 37.76
C THR A 39 -23.55 14.68 37.03
N SER A 40 -24.87 14.70 36.98
CA SER A 40 -25.79 13.74 36.43
C SER A 40 -25.68 13.55 34.92
N LEU A 41 -25.83 12.27 34.54
CA LEU A 41 -26.10 11.72 33.22
C LEU A 41 -26.97 12.61 32.31
N THR A 42 -26.41 12.99 31.16
CA THR A 42 -27.02 12.94 29.82
C THR A 42 -25.95 13.31 28.80
N GLU A 43 -25.10 12.36 28.42
CA GLU A 43 -24.25 12.52 27.23
C GLU A 43 -25.10 12.17 26.01
N THR A 44 -25.63 13.20 25.36
CA THR A 44 -25.91 13.12 23.92
C THR A 44 -24.59 12.83 23.21
N GLU A 45 -24.39 11.59 22.76
CA GLU A 45 -23.29 11.20 21.87
C GLU A 45 -23.34 12.10 20.63
N LYS A 46 -22.53 13.17 20.62
CA LYS A 46 -22.23 13.91 19.39
C LYS A 46 -21.40 12.97 18.52
N GLN A 47 -21.87 12.69 17.31
CA GLN A 47 -21.06 11.98 16.32
C GLN A 47 -19.69 12.68 16.21
N PRO A 48 -18.58 11.92 16.15
CA PRO A 48 -17.27 12.51 16.00
C PRO A 48 -17.23 13.32 14.70
N THR A 49 -16.88 14.60 14.80
CA THR A 49 -16.62 15.47 13.65
C THR A 49 -15.28 15.07 13.04
N VAL A 50 -15.29 14.08 12.15
CA VAL A 50 -14.10 13.64 11.41
C VAL A 50 -14.07 14.39 10.08
N GLU A 51 -12.90 14.93 9.72
CA GLU A 51 -12.68 15.54 8.41
C GLU A 51 -12.67 14.45 7.33
N LEU A 52 -13.63 14.52 6.41
CA LEU A 52 -13.73 13.57 5.30
C LEU A 52 -12.66 13.87 4.25
N MET A 53 -12.18 12.82 3.59
CA MET A 53 -11.33 12.95 2.42
C MET A 53 -12.09 13.66 1.28
N GLU A 54 -11.36 14.38 0.43
CA GLU A 54 -11.97 15.12 -0.70
C GLU A 54 -12.73 14.20 -1.66
N ILE A 55 -12.22 13.00 -1.92
CA ILE A 55 -12.90 12.01 -2.76
C ILE A 55 -14.28 11.62 -2.22
N ASP A 56 -14.44 11.50 -0.90
CA ASP A 56 -15.72 11.17 -0.28
C ASP A 56 -16.71 12.33 -0.38
N LYS A 57 -16.22 13.57 -0.23
CA LYS A 57 -17.04 14.78 -0.41
C LYS A 57 -17.53 14.90 -1.87
N LEU A 58 -16.74 14.44 -2.84
CA LEU A 58 -17.11 14.43 -4.25
C LEU A 58 -18.14 13.34 -4.55
N LEU A 59 -17.85 12.08 -4.21
CA LEU A 59 -18.71 10.93 -4.52
C LEU A 59 -20.06 10.95 -3.78
N GLU A 60 -20.13 11.63 -2.63
CA GLU A 60 -21.42 11.83 -1.95
C GLU A 60 -22.37 12.75 -2.73
N LYS A 61 -21.84 13.72 -3.49
CA LYS A 61 -22.67 14.66 -4.28
C LYS A 61 -23.21 14.02 -5.55
N GLU A 62 -22.58 12.96 -6.04
CA GLU A 62 -23.01 12.24 -7.24
C GLU A 62 -24.24 11.37 -6.94
N ASP A 63 -25.12 11.15 -7.91
CA ASP A 63 -26.28 10.26 -7.74
C ASP A 63 -25.93 8.78 -7.99
N GLY A 64 -24.84 8.52 -8.73
CA GLY A 64 -24.39 7.17 -9.09
C GLY A 64 -25.39 6.39 -9.94
N LEU A 65 -26.42 7.05 -10.49
CA LEU A 65 -27.49 6.38 -11.21
C LEU A 65 -27.00 5.95 -12.60
N ILE A 66 -27.19 4.67 -12.91
CA ILE A 66 -26.76 4.09 -14.18
C ILE A 66 -27.85 4.35 -15.22
N LYS A 67 -27.58 5.27 -16.14
CA LYS A 67 -28.54 5.67 -17.17
C LYS A 67 -28.75 4.54 -18.18
N ARG A 68 -30.00 4.15 -18.40
CA ARG A 68 -30.38 3.17 -19.43
C ARG A 68 -30.96 3.85 -20.67
N GLY A 69 -30.68 3.25 -21.82
CA GLY A 69 -31.35 3.59 -23.07
C GLY A 69 -32.78 3.05 -23.14
N ARG A 70 -33.56 3.49 -24.13
CA ARG A 70 -34.89 2.92 -24.39
C ARG A 70 -34.75 1.48 -24.89
N SER A 71 -35.46 0.56 -24.25
CA SER A 71 -35.52 -0.84 -24.64
C SER A 71 -36.69 -1.09 -25.62
N ASN A 72 -36.63 -2.20 -26.37
CA ASN A 72 -37.71 -2.67 -27.24
C ASN A 72 -39.00 -3.00 -26.45
N PHE A 73 -38.89 -3.23 -25.14
CA PHE A 73 -40.02 -3.49 -24.25
C PHE A 73 -40.67 -2.21 -23.68
N CYS A 74 -40.13 -1.02 -23.99
CA CYS A 74 -40.68 0.25 -23.53
C CYS A 74 -41.97 0.61 -24.29
N ARG A 75 -43.13 0.49 -23.61
CA ARG A 75 -44.46 0.80 -24.17
C ARG A 75 -44.94 2.23 -23.93
N HIS A 76 -44.07 3.14 -23.49
CA HIS A 76 -44.41 4.55 -23.32
C HIS A 76 -44.01 5.37 -24.57
N GLU A 77 -44.79 6.40 -24.87
CA GLU A 77 -44.52 7.37 -25.94
C GLU A 77 -43.80 8.61 -25.38
N GLY A 78 -42.95 9.25 -26.19
CA GLY A 78 -42.25 10.47 -25.81
C GLY A 78 -41.18 10.30 -24.71
N LYS A 79 -41.06 11.30 -23.82
CA LYS A 79 -40.06 11.39 -22.73
C LYS A 79 -40.49 10.69 -21.42
N GLY A 80 -41.48 9.79 -21.48
CA GLY A 80 -41.85 8.97 -20.32
C GLY A 80 -40.73 8.00 -19.91
N MET A 81 -40.81 7.45 -18.70
CA MET A 81 -39.93 6.39 -18.21
C MET A 81 -40.78 5.21 -17.71
N CYS A 82 -40.31 3.98 -17.93
CA CYS A 82 -40.88 2.75 -17.37
C CYS A 82 -39.77 1.90 -16.71
N GLU A 83 -40.15 0.77 -16.12
CA GLU A 83 -39.24 -0.16 -15.45
C GLU A 83 -38.08 -0.66 -16.32
N TYR A 84 -38.22 -0.64 -17.65
CA TYR A 84 -37.18 -1.08 -18.59
C TYR A 84 -36.18 0.01 -19.00
N CYS A 85 -36.48 1.29 -18.74
CA CYS A 85 -35.61 2.42 -19.11
C CYS A 85 -35.32 3.38 -17.96
N MET A 86 -35.92 3.18 -16.78
CA MET A 86 -35.53 3.94 -15.59
C MET A 86 -34.06 3.68 -15.24
N PRO A 87 -33.31 4.68 -14.75
CA PRO A 87 -31.95 4.46 -14.31
C PRO A 87 -31.86 3.33 -13.27
N LEU A 88 -30.79 2.55 -13.32
CA LEU A 88 -30.53 1.51 -12.32
C LEU A 88 -29.80 2.12 -11.13
N GLU A 89 -30.03 1.52 -9.97
CA GLU A 89 -29.27 1.80 -8.76
C GLU A 89 -27.81 1.32 -8.95
N PRO A 90 -26.82 1.99 -8.32
CA PRO A 90 -25.40 1.65 -8.47
C PRO A 90 -25.04 0.26 -7.93
N TYR A 91 -25.92 -0.36 -7.14
CA TYR A 91 -25.76 -1.68 -6.53
C TYR A 91 -26.58 -2.79 -7.23
N ASP A 92 -27.10 -2.54 -8.44
CA ASP A 92 -27.86 -3.53 -9.21
C ASP A 92 -26.98 -4.74 -9.60
N GLN A 93 -27.38 -5.93 -9.16
CA GLN A 93 -26.60 -7.16 -9.36
C GLN A 93 -26.53 -7.61 -10.82
N ASN A 94 -27.55 -7.34 -11.63
CA ASN A 94 -27.55 -7.76 -13.03
C ASN A 94 -26.52 -6.95 -13.82
N TYR A 95 -26.49 -5.63 -13.61
CA TYR A 95 -25.50 -4.75 -14.21
C TYR A 95 -24.07 -5.18 -13.85
N LEU A 96 -23.81 -5.44 -12.57
CA LEU A 96 -22.46 -5.85 -12.11
C LEU A 96 -22.02 -7.17 -12.75
N ASN A 97 -22.93 -8.15 -12.84
CA ASN A 97 -22.64 -9.43 -13.48
C ASN A 97 -22.40 -9.30 -14.99
N GLU A 98 -23.20 -8.48 -15.69
CA GLU A 98 -23.04 -8.21 -17.12
C GLU A 98 -21.67 -7.56 -17.43
N HIS A 99 -21.22 -6.66 -16.55
CA HIS A 99 -19.94 -5.96 -16.67
C HIS A 99 -18.76 -6.69 -15.99
N LYS A 100 -18.96 -7.91 -15.49
CA LYS A 100 -17.95 -8.73 -14.78
C LYS A 100 -17.31 -8.02 -13.57
N ILE A 101 -18.07 -7.17 -12.90
CA ILE A 101 -17.64 -6.46 -11.69
C ILE A 101 -17.86 -7.39 -10.49
N LYS A 102 -16.76 -7.86 -9.88
CA LYS A 102 -16.80 -8.84 -8.78
C LYS A 102 -17.32 -8.28 -7.45
N HIS A 103 -17.06 -7.00 -7.17
CA HIS A 103 -17.35 -6.37 -5.88
C HIS A 103 -18.02 -5.00 -6.10
N LEU A 104 -18.91 -4.63 -5.19
CA LEU A 104 -19.46 -3.28 -5.11
C LEU A 104 -18.36 -2.28 -4.71
N SER A 105 -18.41 -1.07 -5.25
CA SER A 105 -17.66 0.04 -4.66
C SER A 105 -18.22 0.38 -3.27
N PHE A 106 -17.38 0.89 -2.38
CA PHE A 106 -17.76 1.25 -1.02
C PHE A 106 -18.96 2.21 -0.97
N HIS A 107 -18.99 3.22 -1.84
CA HIS A 107 -20.09 4.19 -1.91
C HIS A 107 -21.40 3.57 -2.39
N SER A 108 -21.35 2.62 -3.33
CA SER A 108 -22.52 1.85 -3.75
C SER A 108 -23.04 0.95 -2.64
N TYR A 109 -22.13 0.33 -1.88
CA TYR A 109 -22.47 -0.47 -0.71
C TYR A 109 -23.15 0.36 0.40
N ILE A 110 -22.65 1.55 0.70
CA ILE A 110 -23.31 2.47 1.65
C ILE A 110 -24.73 2.81 1.18
N ARG A 111 -24.92 3.12 -0.11
CA ARG A 111 -26.27 3.42 -0.65
C ARG A 111 -27.22 2.24 -0.51
N LYS A 112 -26.74 1.03 -0.80
CA LYS A 112 -27.49 -0.21 -0.59
C LYS A 112 -27.95 -0.34 0.86
N LEU A 113 -27.03 -0.19 1.82
CA LEU A 113 -27.36 -0.29 3.25
C LEU A 113 -28.36 0.78 3.71
N ILE A 114 -28.21 2.02 3.23
CA ILE A 114 -29.15 3.11 3.56
C ILE A 114 -30.55 2.79 3.02
N ALA A 115 -30.64 2.28 1.79
CA ALA A 115 -31.89 1.89 1.16
C ALA A 115 -32.56 0.70 1.90
N GLU A 116 -31.79 -0.33 2.24
CA GLU A 116 -32.27 -1.53 2.95
C GLU A 116 -32.75 -1.22 4.37
N ASN A 117 -31.99 -0.41 5.10
CA ASN A 117 -32.32 -0.05 6.49
C ASN A 117 -33.50 0.93 6.60
N LYS A 118 -34.08 1.39 5.48
CA LYS A 118 -35.11 2.45 5.42
C LYS A 118 -34.77 3.63 6.34
N ALA A 119 -33.47 3.91 6.49
CA ALA A 119 -32.97 4.78 7.53
C ALA A 119 -33.39 6.21 7.22
N THR A 120 -34.37 6.65 8.00
CA THR A 120 -34.87 8.01 8.17
C THR A 120 -33.81 9.06 7.87
N SER A 121 -34.17 10.00 6.99
CA SER A 121 -33.45 11.22 6.63
C SER A 121 -32.51 11.74 7.73
N LYS A 122 -31.31 12.20 7.31
CA LYS A 122 -30.20 12.77 8.13
C LYS A 122 -30.63 13.74 9.25
N ASN A 123 -31.86 14.26 9.21
CA ASN A 123 -32.45 15.21 10.15
C ASN A 123 -33.30 14.61 11.27
N ASN A 124 -33.45 13.28 11.37
CA ASN A 124 -34.24 12.68 12.45
C ASN A 124 -33.38 12.36 13.68
N LYS A 125 -33.88 12.76 14.86
CA LYS A 125 -33.34 12.38 16.17
C LYS A 125 -33.47 10.85 16.32
N GLY A 126 -32.41 10.12 16.01
CA GLY A 126 -32.39 8.65 15.98
C GLY A 126 -31.68 8.02 14.77
N TYR A 127 -30.95 8.79 13.95
CA TYR A 127 -30.13 8.24 12.88
C TYR A 127 -29.04 7.31 13.45
N LEU A 128 -29.19 6.00 13.21
CA LEU A 128 -28.17 5.01 13.53
C LEU A 128 -27.25 4.86 12.31
N PRO A 129 -25.94 5.10 12.45
CA PRO A 129 -25.00 4.90 11.36
C PRO A 129 -25.11 3.46 10.81
N PRO A 130 -25.23 3.27 9.49
CA PRO A 130 -25.48 1.95 8.90
C PRO A 130 -24.26 1.02 8.92
N LEU A 131 -23.06 1.58 9.11
CA LEU A 131 -21.82 0.80 9.19
C LEU A 131 -21.49 0.49 10.65
N GLU A 132 -21.21 -0.78 10.90
CA GLU A 132 -20.73 -1.26 12.19
C GLU A 132 -19.38 -1.96 11.99
N ASP A 133 -18.36 -1.46 12.69
CA ASP A 133 -17.07 -2.14 12.76
C ASP A 133 -17.22 -3.41 13.61
N GLN A 134 -16.55 -4.48 13.18
CA GLN A 134 -16.52 -5.73 13.92
C GLN A 134 -15.56 -5.59 15.10
N ASP A 135 -16.04 -5.90 16.30
CA ASP A 135 -15.24 -6.02 17.52
C ASP A 135 -15.44 -7.41 18.10
N PHE A 136 -14.33 -8.14 18.20
CA PHE A 136 -14.31 -9.52 18.65
C PHE A 136 -13.73 -9.67 20.05
N LYS A 137 -13.42 -8.56 20.74
CA LYS A 137 -13.00 -8.58 22.14
C LYS A 137 -14.20 -8.77 23.07
N ILE A 138 -13.93 -9.33 24.24
CA ILE A 138 -14.92 -9.33 25.33
C ILE A 138 -15.18 -7.88 25.73
N LYS A 139 -16.46 -7.51 25.84
CA LYS A 139 -16.82 -6.18 26.34
C LYS A 139 -16.32 -5.99 27.78
N PRO A 140 -15.50 -4.96 28.05
CA PRO A 140 -14.99 -4.72 29.39
C PRO A 140 -16.14 -4.32 30.33
N ASN A 141 -15.98 -4.62 31.63
CA ASN A 141 -16.86 -4.15 32.70
C ASN A 141 -18.32 -4.63 32.65
N CYS A 142 -18.52 -5.94 32.46
CA CYS A 142 -19.85 -6.54 32.65
C CYS A 142 -20.23 -6.60 34.14
N SER A 143 -21.38 -6.03 34.50
CA SER A 143 -21.84 -5.90 35.90
C SER A 143 -22.37 -7.20 36.54
N GLY A 144 -22.55 -8.26 35.76
CA GLY A 144 -23.21 -9.50 36.21
C GLY A 144 -22.29 -10.66 36.58
N HIS A 145 -20.97 -10.52 36.42
CA HIS A 145 -19.99 -11.56 36.73
C HIS A 145 -18.60 -10.96 36.97
N LEU A 146 -17.68 -11.77 37.52
CA LEU A 146 -16.28 -11.37 37.61
C LEU A 146 -15.67 -11.20 36.21
N PRO A 147 -14.68 -10.30 36.03
CA PRO A 147 -13.99 -10.15 34.75
C PRO A 147 -13.41 -11.47 34.23
N TYR A 148 -13.30 -11.57 32.92
CA TYR A 148 -12.60 -12.68 32.26
C TYR A 148 -11.19 -12.82 32.84
N PRO A 149 -10.69 -14.04 33.09
CA PRO A 149 -11.23 -15.36 32.74
C PRO A 149 -12.18 -15.99 33.76
N LYS A 150 -12.50 -15.31 34.87
CA LYS A 150 -13.24 -15.90 36.00
C LYS A 150 -14.76 -15.95 35.79
N GLY A 151 -15.28 -15.27 34.77
CA GLY A 151 -16.68 -15.28 34.40
C GLY A 151 -16.91 -14.68 33.03
N ILE A 152 -17.90 -15.23 32.30
CA ILE A 152 -18.35 -14.75 31.00
C ILE A 152 -19.86 -14.92 30.92
N CYS A 153 -20.57 -14.02 30.24
CA CYS A 153 -21.99 -14.14 29.95
C CYS A 153 -22.29 -13.80 28.50
N SER A 154 -23.45 -14.19 28.00
CA SER A 154 -23.86 -13.94 26.61
C SER A 154 -23.97 -12.46 26.21
N LYS A 155 -23.95 -11.53 27.19
CA LYS A 155 -23.97 -10.08 26.90
C LYS A 155 -22.59 -9.49 26.65
N CYS A 156 -21.55 -10.06 27.27
CA CYS A 156 -20.17 -9.59 27.11
C CYS A 156 -19.37 -10.46 26.12
N GLN A 157 -19.80 -11.70 25.92
CA GLN A 157 -19.19 -12.63 24.98
C GLN A 157 -19.35 -12.10 23.54
N PRO A 158 -18.26 -12.03 22.76
CA PRO A 158 -18.35 -11.69 21.35
C PRO A 158 -19.14 -12.77 20.60
N SER A 159 -19.89 -12.36 19.58
CA SER A 159 -20.64 -13.30 18.74
C SER A 159 -19.70 -14.15 17.88
N ALA A 160 -20.16 -15.34 17.49
CA ALA A 160 -19.40 -16.19 16.58
C ALA A 160 -19.10 -15.45 15.26
N VAL A 161 -17.87 -15.58 14.77
CA VAL A 161 -17.42 -14.97 13.53
C VAL A 161 -17.81 -15.89 12.38
N THR A 162 -18.50 -15.36 11.37
CA THR A 162 -18.80 -16.10 10.15
C THR A 162 -18.12 -15.43 8.97
N LEU A 163 -17.03 -16.02 8.51
CA LEU A 163 -16.26 -15.58 7.36
C LEU A 163 -17.06 -15.81 6.07
N GLN A 164 -17.21 -14.73 5.31
CA GLN A 164 -17.82 -14.69 4.00
C GLN A 164 -16.98 -13.76 3.13
N SER A 165 -16.92 -14.04 1.83
CA SER A 165 -16.23 -13.13 0.90
C SER A 165 -16.89 -11.74 0.97
N GLN A 166 -16.06 -10.71 1.14
CA GLN A 166 -16.53 -9.34 1.27
C GLN A 166 -17.18 -8.89 -0.05
N THR A 167 -18.41 -8.40 0.04
CA THR A 167 -19.23 -8.04 -1.15
C THR A 167 -18.88 -6.67 -1.73
N PHE A 168 -18.05 -5.89 -1.04
CA PHE A 168 -17.60 -4.56 -1.45
C PHE A 168 -16.08 -4.41 -1.25
N ARG A 169 -15.51 -3.37 -1.85
CA ARG A 169 -14.11 -2.97 -1.66
C ARG A 169 -13.98 -1.47 -1.44
N MET A 170 -12.93 -1.05 -0.74
CA MET A 170 -12.70 0.35 -0.38
C MET A 170 -12.07 1.14 -1.53
N VAL A 171 -11.22 0.47 -2.31
CA VAL A 171 -10.66 0.94 -3.57
C VAL A 171 -10.94 -0.10 -4.65
N ASP A 172 -11.26 0.35 -5.86
CA ASP A 172 -11.68 -0.51 -6.97
C ASP A 172 -10.57 -0.80 -7.97
N HIS A 173 -9.71 0.19 -8.19
CA HIS A 173 -8.69 0.16 -9.22
C HIS A 173 -7.39 0.83 -8.75
N VAL A 174 -6.26 0.29 -9.19
CA VAL A 174 -4.92 0.86 -8.98
C VAL A 174 -4.38 1.31 -10.33
N GLU A 175 -4.20 2.61 -10.49
CA GLU A 175 -3.67 3.20 -11.72
C GLU A 175 -2.25 3.71 -11.45
N PHE A 176 -1.27 3.19 -12.16
CA PHE A 176 0.10 3.71 -12.10
C PHE A 176 0.26 4.81 -13.15
N ASP A 177 0.74 5.99 -12.75
CA ASP A 177 0.87 7.15 -13.64
C ASP A 177 1.74 6.87 -14.89
N SER A 178 2.75 6.02 -14.73
CA SER A 178 3.70 5.65 -15.79
C SER A 178 4.22 4.23 -15.59
N PRO A 179 4.37 3.42 -16.67
CA PRO A 179 5.07 2.13 -16.61
C PRO A 179 6.51 2.23 -16.09
N LYS A 180 7.18 3.37 -16.31
CA LYS A 180 8.54 3.62 -15.83
C LYS A 180 8.68 3.47 -14.31
N LEU A 181 7.63 3.80 -13.55
CA LEU A 181 7.64 3.65 -12.08
C LEU A 181 7.87 2.20 -11.67
N ILE A 182 7.18 1.27 -12.33
CA ILE A 182 7.31 -0.16 -12.07
C ILE A 182 8.65 -0.67 -12.57
N ASP A 183 9.08 -0.24 -13.76
CA ASP A 183 10.37 -0.68 -14.30
C ASP A 183 11.56 -0.25 -13.43
N ASN A 184 11.52 0.96 -12.89
CA ASN A 184 12.54 1.48 -11.98
C ASN A 184 12.55 0.71 -10.65
N PHE A 185 11.38 0.36 -10.12
CA PHE A 185 11.25 -0.48 -8.94
C PHE A 185 11.81 -1.89 -9.18
N LEU A 186 11.51 -2.48 -10.34
CA LEU A 186 12.00 -3.81 -10.74
C LEU A 186 13.49 -3.85 -11.06
N GLN A 187 14.11 -2.72 -11.37
CA GLN A 187 15.54 -2.65 -11.68
C GLN A 187 16.41 -3.17 -10.53
N PHE A 188 16.01 -2.91 -9.28
CA PHE A 188 16.71 -3.44 -8.11
C PHE A 188 16.73 -4.99 -8.12
N TRP A 189 15.59 -5.62 -8.37
CA TRP A 189 15.50 -7.08 -8.46
C TRP A 189 16.33 -7.62 -9.65
N ARG A 190 16.29 -6.95 -10.81
CA ARG A 190 17.07 -7.35 -11.99
C ARG A 190 18.58 -7.30 -11.74
N ASN A 191 19.03 -6.36 -10.91
CA ASN A 191 20.44 -6.16 -10.60
C ASN A 191 20.93 -7.00 -9.41
N THR A 192 20.08 -7.35 -8.45
CA THR A 192 20.49 -8.04 -7.22
C THR A 192 20.00 -9.49 -7.13
N GLY A 193 18.89 -9.82 -7.80
CA GLY A 193 18.15 -11.07 -7.61
C GLY A 193 17.38 -11.16 -6.29
N CYS A 194 17.40 -10.12 -5.46
CA CYS A 194 16.70 -10.07 -4.18
C CYS A 194 15.34 -9.37 -4.31
N GLN A 195 14.39 -9.73 -3.45
CA GLN A 195 13.07 -9.12 -3.41
C GLN A 195 13.12 -7.69 -2.86
N ARG A 196 12.14 -6.86 -3.23
CA ARG A 196 12.09 -5.44 -2.85
C ARG A 196 10.70 -5.01 -2.40
N PHE A 197 10.66 -4.07 -1.46
CA PHE A 197 9.45 -3.44 -0.92
C PHE A 197 9.47 -1.93 -1.15
N GLY A 198 8.29 -1.34 -1.35
CA GLY A 198 8.11 0.12 -1.42
C GLY A 198 6.72 0.58 -0.98
N TYR A 199 6.64 1.80 -0.46
CA TYR A 199 5.39 2.51 -0.21
C TYR A 199 4.93 3.26 -1.45
N LEU A 200 3.64 3.18 -1.75
CA LEU A 200 3.01 3.82 -2.90
C LEU A 200 2.49 5.20 -2.47
N PHE A 201 3.02 6.25 -3.10
CA PHE A 201 2.56 7.62 -2.90
C PHE A 201 1.70 8.07 -4.08
N GLY A 202 0.55 8.66 -3.76
CA GLY A 202 -0.49 8.87 -4.75
C GLY A 202 -1.65 9.70 -4.22
N LYS A 203 -2.79 9.60 -4.92
CA LYS A 203 -4.06 10.23 -4.55
C LYS A 203 -5.24 9.36 -4.96
N TYR A 204 -6.34 9.44 -4.22
CA TYR A 204 -7.59 8.80 -4.62
C TYR A 204 -8.39 9.67 -5.59
N MET A 205 -8.84 9.08 -6.70
CA MET A 205 -9.67 9.74 -7.71
C MET A 205 -10.93 8.93 -8.03
N PRO A 206 -12.00 9.56 -8.55
CA PRO A 206 -13.16 8.83 -9.03
C PRO A 206 -12.79 7.89 -10.19
N TYR A 207 -13.39 6.71 -10.20
CA TYR A 207 -13.24 5.72 -11.27
C TYR A 207 -14.58 5.48 -11.95
N SER A 208 -14.68 5.83 -13.23
CA SER A 208 -15.94 5.88 -13.97
C SER A 208 -16.41 4.53 -14.52
N GLU A 209 -15.54 3.53 -14.63
CA GLU A 209 -15.92 2.20 -15.15
C GLU A 209 -16.77 1.40 -14.15
N ILE A 210 -16.72 1.79 -12.87
CA ILE A 210 -17.51 1.18 -11.79
C ILE A 210 -18.40 2.27 -11.18
N PRO A 211 -19.70 1.99 -10.95
CA PRO A 211 -20.59 2.96 -10.31
C PRO A 211 -20.03 3.45 -8.98
N LEU A 212 -19.81 4.77 -8.86
CA LEU A 212 -19.22 5.40 -7.67
C LEU A 212 -17.89 4.78 -7.25
N GLY A 213 -17.10 4.33 -8.23
CA GLY A 213 -15.82 3.67 -8.00
C GLY A 213 -14.73 4.64 -7.54
N VAL A 214 -13.75 4.11 -6.82
CA VAL A 214 -12.55 4.85 -6.40
C VAL A 214 -11.32 4.17 -6.99
N LYS A 215 -10.44 4.95 -7.63
CA LYS A 215 -9.11 4.48 -8.01
C LYS A 215 -8.02 5.15 -7.18
N ALA A 216 -6.98 4.40 -6.83
CA ALA A 216 -5.74 4.94 -6.30
C ALA A 216 -4.80 5.21 -7.47
N VAL A 217 -4.45 6.48 -7.67
CA VAL A 217 -3.49 6.90 -8.70
C VAL A 217 -2.13 7.03 -8.03
N VAL A 218 -1.18 6.18 -8.44
CA VAL A 218 0.18 6.11 -7.90
C VAL A 218 1.11 6.96 -8.76
N SER A 219 1.75 7.94 -8.12
CA SER A 219 2.66 8.87 -8.77
C SER A 219 4.13 8.62 -8.43
N ALA A 220 4.42 8.03 -7.27
CA ALA A 220 5.78 7.69 -6.85
C ALA A 220 5.82 6.43 -5.97
N ILE A 221 6.98 5.79 -5.89
CA ILE A 221 7.25 4.64 -5.02
C ILE A 221 8.45 4.99 -4.16
N TYR A 222 8.28 5.02 -2.85
CA TYR A 222 9.37 5.25 -1.89
C TYR A 222 9.87 3.91 -1.36
N GLU A 223 11.19 3.69 -1.35
CA GLU A 223 11.78 2.45 -0.86
C GLU A 223 12.37 2.66 0.55
N PRO A 224 11.70 2.20 1.63
CA PRO A 224 12.22 2.40 2.99
C PRO A 224 13.47 1.53 3.25
N PRO A 225 14.23 1.81 4.32
CA PRO A 225 15.33 0.97 4.77
C PRO A 225 14.88 -0.48 5.01
N GLN A 226 15.55 -1.43 4.36
CA GLN A 226 15.13 -2.83 4.33
C GLN A 226 16.30 -3.77 4.04
N GLU A 227 16.28 -4.94 4.66
CA GLU A 227 17.14 -6.08 4.36
C GLU A 227 16.43 -7.00 3.36
N CYS A 228 16.98 -7.10 2.15
CA CYS A 228 16.42 -7.85 1.04
C CYS A 228 17.08 -9.23 0.92
N ALA A 229 16.27 -10.28 0.82
CA ALA A 229 16.71 -11.65 0.51
C ALA A 229 16.01 -12.17 -0.76
N ILE A 230 16.41 -13.35 -1.22
CA ILE A 230 15.81 -14.00 -2.41
C ILE A 230 14.37 -14.44 -2.11
N ASP A 231 14.09 -14.81 -0.86
CA ASP A 231 12.85 -15.38 -0.36
C ASP A 231 12.26 -14.58 0.81
N GLY A 232 12.65 -13.32 0.98
CA GLY A 232 12.40 -12.58 2.22
C GLY A 232 12.61 -11.09 2.06
N ILE A 233 11.83 -10.30 2.80
CA ILE A 233 12.08 -8.88 3.01
C ILE A 233 11.88 -8.60 4.50
N GLN A 234 12.84 -7.92 5.11
CA GLN A 234 12.73 -7.44 6.48
C GLN A 234 12.86 -5.92 6.50
N LEU A 235 11.84 -5.23 6.97
CA LEU A 235 11.84 -3.77 7.08
C LEU A 235 12.57 -3.34 8.35
N GLU A 236 13.41 -2.32 8.25
CA GLU A 236 14.05 -1.69 9.40
C GLU A 236 13.14 -0.59 9.96
N LEU A 237 12.34 -0.93 10.97
CA LEU A 237 11.41 0.01 11.61
C LEU A 237 11.90 0.45 13.00
N PRO A 238 11.69 1.72 13.40
CA PRO A 238 11.05 2.79 12.62
C PRO A 238 11.99 3.37 11.56
N ASP A 239 11.41 3.79 10.42
CA ASP A 239 12.13 4.57 9.43
C ASP A 239 12.25 6.02 9.90
N ASN A 240 13.49 6.44 10.16
CA ASN A 240 13.80 7.78 10.66
C ASN A 240 13.49 8.90 9.65
N LYS A 241 13.40 8.59 8.35
CA LYS A 241 13.13 9.57 7.29
C LYS A 241 11.65 9.66 6.93
N MET A 242 10.82 8.74 7.40
CA MET A 242 9.42 8.63 6.97
C MET A 242 8.61 9.91 7.23
N ASP A 243 8.82 10.59 8.36
CA ASP A 243 8.14 11.87 8.66
C ASP A 243 8.49 12.97 7.64
N GLN A 244 9.74 13.01 7.18
CA GLN A 244 10.19 13.96 6.15
C GLN A 244 9.57 13.61 4.80
N VAL A 245 9.56 12.33 4.43
CA VAL A 245 8.93 11.83 3.19
C VAL A 245 7.44 12.18 3.16
N LEU A 246 6.73 11.96 4.28
CA LEU A 246 5.33 12.33 4.44
C LEU A 246 5.10 13.84 4.30
N SER A 247 6.02 14.66 4.81
CA SER A 247 5.96 16.12 4.66
C SER A 247 6.13 16.55 3.20
N VAL A 248 7.11 15.99 2.49
CA VAL A 248 7.33 16.26 1.06
C VAL A 248 6.13 15.82 0.23
N ALA A 249 5.63 14.60 0.47
CA ALA A 249 4.43 14.10 -0.19
C ALA A 249 3.24 15.03 0.02
N LYS A 250 3.02 15.51 1.25
CA LYS A 250 1.95 16.47 1.56
C LYS A 250 2.09 17.80 0.80
N SER A 251 3.31 18.35 0.69
CA SER A 251 3.56 19.55 -0.12
C SER A 251 3.26 19.33 -1.61
N LEU A 252 3.39 18.11 -2.10
CA LEU A 252 3.06 17.70 -3.47
C LEU A 252 1.58 17.29 -3.64
N GLY A 253 0.78 17.34 -2.57
CA GLY A 253 -0.62 16.89 -2.58
C GLY A 253 -0.78 15.36 -2.72
N LEU A 254 0.24 14.61 -2.32
CA LEU A 254 0.27 13.16 -2.30
C LEU A 254 0.09 12.63 -0.88
N GLU A 255 -0.47 11.43 -0.78
CA GLU A 255 -0.60 10.66 0.45
C GLU A 255 -0.15 9.21 0.20
N ILE A 256 0.10 8.47 1.28
CA ILE A 256 0.38 7.03 1.17
C ILE A 256 -0.93 6.34 0.80
N VAL A 257 -0.96 5.75 -0.39
CA VAL A 257 -2.12 5.02 -0.90
C VAL A 257 -1.99 3.51 -0.69
N GLY A 258 -0.78 2.99 -0.52
CA GLY A 258 -0.57 1.57 -0.29
C GLY A 258 0.90 1.15 -0.25
N MET A 259 1.13 -0.13 -0.51
CA MET A 259 2.46 -0.73 -0.60
C MET A 259 2.58 -1.67 -1.79
N ILE A 260 3.81 -1.90 -2.22
CA ILE A 260 4.18 -2.84 -3.27
C ILE A 260 5.38 -3.69 -2.85
N TYR A 261 5.37 -4.97 -3.19
CA TYR A 261 6.55 -5.82 -3.04
C TYR A 261 6.67 -6.85 -4.16
N THR A 262 7.89 -7.36 -4.36
CA THR A 262 8.17 -8.37 -5.37
C THR A 262 8.20 -9.79 -4.79
N ASP A 263 7.76 -10.75 -5.59
CA ASP A 263 7.95 -12.19 -5.40
C ASP A 263 8.30 -12.78 -6.77
N LEU A 264 9.51 -12.46 -7.23
CA LEU A 264 10.02 -12.78 -8.56
C LEU A 264 11.17 -13.76 -8.49
N PHE A 265 11.08 -14.79 -9.32
CA PHE A 265 12.09 -15.84 -9.44
C PHE A 265 12.33 -16.10 -10.92
N ASP A 266 13.59 -16.01 -11.34
CA ASP A 266 14.00 -16.36 -12.71
C ASP A 266 13.63 -17.83 -12.99
N ASN A 267 13.03 -18.08 -14.16
CA ASN A 267 12.67 -19.44 -14.57
C ASN A 267 13.88 -20.30 -14.96
N GLY A 268 15.08 -19.71 -15.02
CA GLY A 268 16.35 -20.42 -15.27
C GLY A 268 16.45 -21.00 -16.68
N LYS A 269 15.54 -20.63 -17.58
CA LYS A 269 15.49 -21.08 -18.98
C LYS A 269 16.06 -20.04 -19.95
N ASN A 270 16.54 -18.91 -19.45
CA ASN A 270 17.20 -17.85 -20.22
C ASN A 270 16.29 -17.11 -21.21
N GLU A 271 15.02 -16.96 -20.85
CA GLU A 271 13.98 -16.37 -21.71
C GLU A 271 13.44 -15.03 -21.16
N GLN A 272 14.13 -14.42 -20.18
CA GLN A 272 13.64 -13.23 -19.45
C GLN A 272 12.25 -13.44 -18.82
N LYS A 273 12.00 -14.67 -18.37
CA LYS A 273 10.71 -15.12 -17.85
C LYS A 273 10.81 -15.46 -16.38
N VAL A 274 9.70 -15.33 -15.67
CA VAL A 274 9.60 -15.53 -14.23
C VAL A 274 8.65 -16.66 -13.87
N LEU A 275 8.93 -17.38 -12.78
CA LEU A 275 8.09 -18.48 -12.34
C LEU A 275 6.71 -18.01 -11.87
N CYS A 276 5.65 -18.67 -12.34
CA CYS A 276 4.30 -18.49 -11.82
C CYS A 276 4.12 -19.25 -10.51
N LYS A 277 4.39 -18.60 -9.38
CA LYS A 277 4.19 -19.18 -8.05
C LYS A 277 2.77 -19.00 -7.51
N ARG A 278 2.11 -17.92 -7.91
CA ARG A 278 0.82 -17.47 -7.36
C ARG A 278 -0.30 -17.74 -8.35
N HIS A 279 -1.05 -18.82 -8.10
CA HIS A 279 -2.14 -19.26 -8.97
C HIS A 279 -3.20 -20.02 -8.16
N ALA A 280 -4.31 -20.41 -8.81
CA ALA A 280 -5.43 -21.08 -8.16
C ALA A 280 -5.08 -22.38 -7.39
N ASN A 281 -4.01 -23.08 -7.79
CA ASN A 281 -3.55 -24.30 -7.11
C ASN A 281 -2.49 -24.07 -6.02
N SER A 282 -2.18 -22.82 -5.66
CA SER A 282 -1.19 -22.47 -4.63
C SER A 282 -1.79 -21.47 -3.64
N TYR A 283 -1.47 -20.19 -3.77
CA TYR A 283 -1.99 -19.09 -2.99
C TYR A 283 -1.85 -17.78 -3.79
N PHE A 284 -2.71 -16.81 -3.49
CA PHE A 284 -2.59 -15.45 -4.04
C PHE A 284 -1.85 -14.53 -3.07
N LEU A 285 -2.30 -14.51 -1.81
CA LEU A 285 -1.62 -13.88 -0.67
C LEU A 285 -1.41 -14.91 0.42
N SER A 286 -0.20 -14.94 0.97
CA SER A 286 0.14 -15.81 2.09
C SER A 286 -0.52 -15.33 3.38
N SER A 287 -0.65 -16.18 4.39
CA SER A 287 -1.17 -15.77 5.69
C SER A 287 -0.35 -14.67 6.36
N ALA A 288 0.97 -14.69 6.20
CA ALA A 288 1.86 -13.65 6.72
C ALA A 288 1.63 -12.32 5.99
N GLU A 289 1.48 -12.35 4.67
CA GLU A 289 1.16 -11.17 3.85
C GLU A 289 -0.23 -10.60 4.18
N CYS A 290 -1.21 -11.46 4.46
CA CYS A 290 -2.53 -11.03 4.92
C CYS A 290 -2.48 -10.30 6.26
N ILE A 291 -1.69 -10.81 7.23
CA ILE A 291 -1.49 -10.15 8.52
C ILE A 291 -0.79 -8.81 8.33
N PHE A 292 0.30 -8.79 7.56
CA PHE A 292 1.04 -7.57 7.26
C PHE A 292 0.17 -6.52 6.56
N SER A 293 -0.66 -6.93 5.60
CA SER A 293 -1.63 -6.06 4.92
C SER A 293 -2.72 -5.53 5.87
N ALA A 294 -3.17 -6.37 6.80
CA ALA A 294 -4.13 -5.97 7.82
C ALA A 294 -3.54 -4.93 8.79
N GLU A 295 -2.30 -5.11 9.23
CA GLU A 295 -1.58 -4.15 10.08
C GLU A 295 -1.42 -2.81 9.37
N ALA A 296 -0.94 -2.81 8.12
CA ALA A 296 -0.82 -1.60 7.31
C ALA A 296 -2.17 -0.89 7.10
N GLN A 297 -3.25 -1.63 6.85
CA GLN A 297 -4.60 -1.08 6.74
C GLN A 297 -5.12 -0.50 8.08
N LEU A 298 -4.77 -1.10 9.22
CA LEU A 298 -5.16 -0.61 10.55
C LEU A 298 -4.43 0.69 10.92
N GLU A 299 -3.20 0.87 10.45
CA GLU A 299 -2.43 2.11 10.61
C GLU A 299 -3.00 3.27 9.75
N HIS A 300 -3.73 2.95 8.68
CA HIS A 300 -4.30 3.91 7.73
C HIS A 300 -5.85 3.82 7.68
N PRO A 301 -6.58 4.09 8.78
CA PRO A 301 -8.04 3.99 8.81
C PRO A 301 -8.69 5.08 7.96
N THR A 302 -9.80 4.74 7.28
CA THR A 302 -10.52 5.71 6.44
C THR A 302 -11.59 6.47 7.22
N PRO A 303 -11.54 7.82 7.26
CA PRO A 303 -12.60 8.66 7.82
C PRO A 303 -13.96 8.36 7.20
N CYS A 304 -14.95 8.04 8.04
CA CYS A 304 -16.29 7.72 7.58
C CYS A 304 -17.37 8.18 8.56
N LYS A 305 -18.19 9.14 8.13
CA LYS A 305 -19.35 9.62 8.92
C LYS A 305 -20.50 8.62 9.05
N TYR A 306 -20.51 7.57 8.24
CA TYR A 306 -21.53 6.52 8.27
C TYR A 306 -21.21 5.41 9.27
N SER A 307 -20.09 5.54 10.00
CA SER A 307 -19.68 4.65 11.09
C SER A 307 -19.89 5.30 12.45
N LYS A 308 -20.11 4.48 13.47
CA LYS A 308 -20.22 4.92 14.88
C LYS A 308 -18.90 5.45 15.43
N THR A 309 -17.78 4.86 15.01
CA THR A 309 -16.42 5.22 15.44
C THR A 309 -15.88 6.45 14.71
N GLY A 310 -16.54 6.87 13.61
CA GLY A 310 -16.05 7.91 12.70
C GLY A 310 -15.05 7.41 11.67
N TYR A 311 -14.69 6.12 11.70
CA TYR A 311 -13.80 5.46 10.75
C TYR A 311 -14.43 4.16 10.27
N PHE A 312 -14.09 3.69 9.06
CA PHE A 312 -14.54 2.38 8.59
C PHE A 312 -13.59 1.84 7.53
N GLY A 313 -13.04 0.64 7.79
CA GLY A 313 -12.07 -0.01 6.90
C GLY A 313 -10.85 0.86 6.59
N SER A 314 -10.20 0.55 5.48
CA SER A 314 -9.03 1.29 4.98
C SER A 314 -8.98 1.27 3.46
N ARG A 315 -8.51 2.36 2.86
CA ARG A 315 -8.21 2.46 1.42
C ARG A 315 -6.80 2.04 1.05
N PHE A 316 -5.98 1.71 2.04
CA PHE A 316 -4.63 1.26 1.80
C PHE A 316 -4.64 -0.01 0.92
N ILE A 317 -3.89 0.02 -0.18
CA ILE A 317 -3.80 -1.08 -1.16
C ILE A 317 -2.52 -1.89 -0.96
N THR A 318 -2.55 -3.14 -1.39
CA THR A 318 -1.38 -4.02 -1.42
C THR A 318 -1.18 -4.56 -2.82
N CYS A 319 -0.05 -4.22 -3.43
CA CYS A 319 0.35 -4.68 -4.75
C CYS A 319 1.47 -5.73 -4.63
N VAL A 320 1.33 -6.83 -5.36
CA VAL A 320 2.34 -7.90 -5.43
C VAL A 320 2.80 -8.03 -6.86
N VAL A 321 4.09 -7.96 -7.09
CA VAL A 321 4.70 -8.16 -8.42
C VAL A 321 5.25 -9.58 -8.49
N SER A 322 4.66 -10.41 -9.34
CA SER A 322 5.04 -11.83 -9.49
C SER A 322 4.80 -12.32 -10.92
N GLY A 323 5.12 -13.58 -11.21
CA GLY A 323 4.90 -14.19 -12.52
C GLY A 323 3.43 -14.59 -12.75
N ASN A 324 2.88 -14.23 -13.90
CA ASN A 324 1.56 -14.69 -14.35
C ASN A 324 1.63 -16.10 -14.97
N GLU A 325 0.49 -16.64 -15.43
CA GLU A 325 0.42 -17.97 -16.07
C GLU A 325 1.26 -18.08 -17.36
N ASP A 326 1.55 -16.95 -18.03
CA ASP A 326 2.39 -16.87 -19.22
C ASP A 326 3.90 -16.74 -18.90
N GLU A 327 4.26 -16.77 -17.61
CA GLU A 327 5.61 -16.53 -17.07
C GLU A 327 6.13 -15.09 -17.29
N ASP A 328 5.24 -14.13 -17.51
CA ASP A 328 5.55 -12.70 -17.60
C ASP A 328 5.38 -12.01 -16.24
N VAL A 329 6.14 -10.92 -16.03
CA VAL A 329 6.02 -10.10 -14.82
C VAL A 329 4.68 -9.37 -14.83
N ALA A 330 3.85 -9.62 -13.82
CA ALA A 330 2.54 -9.00 -13.66
C ALA A 330 2.34 -8.47 -12.24
N ILE A 331 1.47 -7.46 -12.12
CA ILE A 331 1.07 -6.89 -10.84
C ILE A 331 -0.27 -7.49 -10.47
N SER A 332 -0.44 -7.85 -9.20
CA SER A 332 -1.73 -8.20 -8.63
C SER A 332 -2.03 -7.28 -7.46
N ALA A 333 -3.20 -6.63 -7.49
CA ALA A 333 -3.61 -5.69 -6.46
C ALA A 333 -4.70 -6.30 -5.56
N TYR A 334 -4.53 -6.11 -4.26
CA TYR A 334 -5.39 -6.67 -3.22
C TYR A 334 -5.66 -5.66 -2.12
N GLN A 335 -6.74 -5.91 -1.38
CA GLN A 335 -6.97 -5.39 -0.04
C GLN A 335 -7.40 -6.56 0.84
N VAL A 336 -7.12 -6.49 2.15
CA VAL A 336 -7.76 -7.41 3.09
C VAL A 336 -9.12 -6.87 3.54
N SER A 337 -10.01 -7.80 3.83
CA SER A 337 -11.36 -7.53 4.32
C SER A 337 -11.35 -6.86 5.69
N ASN A 338 -12.40 -6.12 6.00
CA ASN A 338 -12.57 -5.51 7.31
C ASN A 338 -12.63 -6.58 8.43
N THR A 339 -13.12 -7.78 8.11
CA THR A 339 -13.08 -8.92 9.03
C THR A 339 -11.66 -9.37 9.32
N CYS A 340 -10.79 -9.44 8.30
CA CYS A 340 -9.37 -9.73 8.49
C CYS A 340 -8.71 -8.68 9.39
N MET A 341 -8.93 -7.38 9.10
CA MET A 341 -8.44 -6.28 9.93
C MET A 341 -8.87 -6.43 11.39
N ALA A 342 -10.15 -6.72 11.65
CA ALA A 342 -10.66 -6.92 13.00
C ALA A 342 -10.05 -8.15 13.68
N MET A 343 -9.90 -9.28 12.96
CA MET A 343 -9.27 -10.49 13.50
C MET A 343 -7.80 -10.28 13.87
N VAL A 344 -7.05 -9.49 13.10
CA VAL A 344 -5.64 -9.18 13.39
C VAL A 344 -5.52 -8.18 14.54
N ARG A 345 -6.30 -7.09 14.53
CA ARG A 345 -6.38 -6.10 15.63
C ARG A 345 -6.73 -6.75 16.97
N ASP A 346 -7.61 -7.75 16.91
CA ASP A 346 -8.07 -8.47 18.07
C ASP A 346 -7.30 -9.77 18.28
N HIS A 347 -6.16 -10.00 17.63
CA HIS A 347 -5.27 -11.14 17.88
C HIS A 347 -6.00 -12.50 17.88
N ILE A 348 -6.88 -12.73 16.92
CA ILE A 348 -7.65 -13.97 16.75
C ILE A 348 -6.93 -14.98 15.86
N VAL A 349 -6.08 -14.49 14.95
CA VAL A 349 -5.43 -15.29 13.93
C VAL A 349 -3.92 -15.14 13.96
N ASP A 350 -3.22 -16.16 13.49
CA ASP A 350 -1.76 -16.19 13.28
C ASP A 350 -1.41 -16.74 11.89
N ALA A 351 -0.22 -16.39 11.42
CA ALA A 351 0.33 -16.96 10.20
C ALA A 351 0.52 -18.48 10.35
N CYS A 352 0.17 -19.22 9.30
CA CYS A 352 0.41 -20.65 9.23
C CYS A 352 1.73 -20.96 8.50
N ILE A 353 2.23 -22.17 8.67
CA ILE A 353 3.34 -22.71 7.87
C ILE A 353 2.86 -22.92 6.43
N GLU A 354 1.60 -23.31 6.23
CA GLU A 354 1.02 -23.42 4.88
C GLU A 354 0.50 -22.04 4.44
N PRO A 355 1.01 -21.45 3.35
CA PRO A 355 0.78 -20.03 3.05
C PRO A 355 -0.69 -19.75 2.66
N SER A 356 -1.40 -20.75 2.13
CA SER A 356 -2.81 -20.66 1.75
C SER A 356 -3.78 -20.72 2.94
N LEU A 357 -3.29 -21.03 4.15
CA LEU A 357 -4.11 -21.22 5.35
C LEU A 357 -3.78 -20.20 6.43
N MET A 358 -4.79 -19.75 7.17
CA MET A 358 -4.69 -18.89 8.34
C MET A 358 -5.01 -19.71 9.60
N LEU A 359 -4.18 -19.60 10.65
CA LEU A 359 -4.40 -20.30 11.92
C LEU A 359 -5.35 -19.49 12.81
N VAL A 360 -6.30 -20.16 13.47
CA VAL A 360 -7.15 -19.56 14.52
C VAL A 360 -6.53 -19.86 15.88
N ARG A 361 -6.26 -18.82 16.67
CA ARG A 361 -5.71 -18.97 18.03
C ARG A 361 -6.65 -19.75 18.93
N GLU A 362 -6.04 -20.46 19.88
CA GLU A 362 -6.79 -21.09 20.97
C GLU A 362 -7.18 -20.05 22.03
N THR A 363 -8.27 -20.32 22.75
CA THR A 363 -8.68 -19.48 23.87
C THR A 363 -7.69 -19.63 25.03
N SER A 364 -7.22 -18.52 25.58
CA SER A 364 -6.32 -18.47 26.73
C SER A 364 -6.97 -17.77 27.91
N ASN A 365 -6.34 -17.81 29.09
CA ASN A 365 -6.80 -17.06 30.26
C ASN A 365 -6.76 -15.53 30.05
N GLU A 366 -5.97 -15.06 29.09
CA GLU A 366 -5.81 -13.65 28.77
C GLU A 366 -6.87 -13.19 27.76
N GLN A 367 -7.22 -14.06 26.81
CA GLN A 367 -8.11 -13.72 25.73
C GLN A 367 -9.04 -14.86 25.33
N TYR A 368 -10.33 -14.52 25.25
CA TYR A 368 -11.36 -15.39 24.68
C TYR A 368 -11.39 -15.27 23.16
N ILE A 369 -11.33 -16.41 22.47
CA ILE A 369 -11.44 -16.47 21.02
C ILE A 369 -12.83 -17.01 20.65
N PRO A 370 -13.70 -16.22 19.98
CA PRO A 370 -15.02 -16.69 19.56
C PRO A 370 -14.91 -17.86 18.59
N ASP A 371 -15.99 -18.61 18.42
CA ASP A 371 -16.04 -19.62 17.38
C ASP A 371 -16.05 -18.95 16.00
N VAL A 372 -15.11 -19.40 15.16
CA VAL A 372 -14.94 -18.92 13.80
C VAL A 372 -15.45 -19.99 12.85
N PHE A 373 -16.33 -19.59 11.95
CA PHE A 373 -16.88 -20.42 10.88
C PHE A 373 -16.61 -19.75 9.54
N TYR A 374 -16.54 -20.51 8.46
CA TYR A 374 -16.51 -19.97 7.10
C TYR A 374 -17.61 -20.62 6.25
N LYS A 375 -18.10 -19.86 5.26
CA LYS A 375 -19.20 -20.30 4.39
C LYS A 375 -18.74 -20.41 2.95
N TYR A 376 -19.04 -21.54 2.32
CA TYR A 376 -18.73 -21.78 0.91
C TYR A 376 -19.91 -22.38 0.17
N LYS A 377 -19.94 -22.17 -1.15
CA LYS A 377 -20.87 -22.86 -2.04
C LYS A 377 -20.21 -24.15 -2.52
N ASN A 378 -20.88 -25.27 -2.30
CA ASN A 378 -20.39 -26.55 -2.80
C ASN A 378 -20.74 -26.74 -4.29
N LYS A 379 -20.39 -27.90 -4.86
CA LYS A 379 -20.64 -28.27 -6.27
C LYS A 379 -22.13 -28.27 -6.68
N TYR A 380 -23.05 -28.16 -5.72
CA TYR A 380 -24.49 -28.12 -5.93
C TYR A 380 -25.08 -26.74 -5.65
N ASP A 381 -24.24 -25.69 -5.57
CA ASP A 381 -24.62 -24.31 -5.21
C ASP A 381 -25.30 -24.17 -3.83
N ILE A 382 -25.13 -25.16 -2.95
CA ILE A 382 -25.63 -25.12 -1.59
C ILE A 382 -24.58 -24.46 -0.70
N LEU A 383 -25.02 -23.48 0.08
CA LEU A 383 -24.17 -22.78 1.03
C LEU A 383 -23.98 -23.65 2.29
N VAL A 384 -22.75 -24.12 2.49
CA VAL A 384 -22.31 -24.93 3.62
C VAL A 384 -21.53 -24.04 4.59
N GLN A 385 -21.68 -24.29 5.89
CA GLN A 385 -20.93 -23.61 6.95
C GLN A 385 -20.05 -24.63 7.66
N GLU A 386 -18.74 -24.36 7.72
CA GLU A 386 -17.76 -25.22 8.38
C GLU A 386 -17.00 -24.49 9.49
N PRO A 387 -16.58 -25.20 10.55
CA PRO A 387 -15.72 -24.61 11.58
C PRO A 387 -14.34 -24.28 10.99
N ALA A 388 -13.82 -23.11 11.33
CA ALA A 388 -12.53 -22.61 10.84
C ALA A 388 -11.33 -23.03 11.72
N LYS A 389 -11.56 -23.77 12.81
CA LYS A 389 -10.51 -24.31 13.68
C LYS A 389 -10.04 -25.67 13.15
N PRO A 390 -8.71 -25.95 13.12
CA PRO A 390 -7.62 -25.09 13.59
C PRO A 390 -7.22 -24.01 12.57
N SER A 391 -7.49 -24.20 11.28
CA SER A 391 -7.13 -23.27 10.21
C SER A 391 -8.20 -23.18 9.12
N PHE A 392 -8.16 -22.09 8.35
CA PHE A 392 -9.06 -21.85 7.22
C PHE A 392 -8.35 -21.15 6.06
N PRO A 393 -8.87 -21.21 4.82
CA PRO A 393 -8.22 -20.61 3.65
C PRO A 393 -8.12 -19.07 3.71
N THR A 394 -6.99 -18.51 3.29
CA THR A 394 -6.76 -17.05 3.26
C THR A 394 -7.64 -16.32 2.23
N GLU A 395 -8.17 -17.02 1.23
CA GLU A 395 -9.02 -16.46 0.17
C GLU A 395 -10.28 -15.75 0.70
N TYR A 396 -10.79 -16.15 1.86
CA TYR A 396 -11.95 -15.49 2.49
C TYR A 396 -11.60 -14.11 3.07
N LEU A 397 -10.31 -13.83 3.27
CA LEU A 397 -9.82 -12.61 3.89
C LEU A 397 -9.44 -11.55 2.86
N ILE A 398 -9.29 -11.91 1.59
CA ILE A 398 -8.76 -11.03 0.55
C ILE A 398 -9.86 -10.54 -0.39
N VAL A 399 -9.64 -9.36 -0.96
CA VAL A 399 -10.49 -8.74 -1.97
C VAL A 399 -9.60 -8.30 -3.11
N THR A 400 -9.95 -8.69 -4.35
CA THR A 400 -9.13 -8.39 -5.53
C THR A 400 -9.46 -7.02 -6.12
N LEU A 401 -8.44 -6.28 -6.49
CA LEU A 401 -8.54 -5.00 -7.19
C LEU A 401 -8.13 -5.17 -8.65
N THR A 402 -8.64 -4.27 -9.49
CA THR A 402 -8.13 -4.14 -10.86
C THR A 402 -6.90 -3.23 -10.85
N TYR A 403 -6.00 -3.38 -11.83
CA TYR A 403 -4.90 -2.46 -12.01
C TYR A 403 -4.73 -2.09 -13.47
N GLY A 404 -4.05 -0.97 -13.75
CA GLY A 404 -3.79 -0.55 -15.11
C GLY A 404 -2.91 0.68 -15.20
N PHE A 405 -2.70 1.11 -16.44
CA PHE A 405 -2.03 2.35 -16.80
C PHE A 405 -3.04 3.26 -17.50
N PRO A 406 -2.94 4.59 -17.34
CA PRO A 406 -3.82 5.52 -18.03
C PRO A 406 -3.60 5.42 -19.55
N HIS A 407 -4.69 5.44 -20.32
CA HIS A 407 -4.62 5.40 -21.79
C HIS A 407 -3.81 6.60 -22.35
N ASN A 408 -3.94 7.77 -21.73
CA ASN A 408 -3.20 8.97 -22.07
C ASN A 408 -2.37 9.38 -20.83
N PRO A 409 -1.12 8.89 -20.70
CA PRO A 409 -0.30 9.15 -19.53
C PRO A 409 0.05 10.63 -19.44
N ASN A 410 -0.27 11.24 -18.30
CA ASN A 410 0.19 12.57 -17.92
C ASN A 410 0.70 12.47 -16.48
N PRO A 411 1.88 11.85 -16.28
CA PRO A 411 2.42 11.60 -14.95
C PRO A 411 2.69 12.91 -14.23
N LEU A 412 2.57 12.87 -12.90
CA LEU A 412 2.86 14.03 -12.06
C LEU A 412 4.33 14.46 -12.17
N PHE A 413 5.23 13.46 -12.15
CA PHE A 413 6.67 13.63 -12.33
C PHE A 413 7.04 13.34 -13.77
N LYS A 414 7.65 14.32 -14.44
CA LYS A 414 7.93 14.27 -15.88
C LYS A 414 9.41 14.11 -16.19
N SER A 415 10.27 13.98 -15.17
CA SER A 415 11.71 13.96 -15.36
C SER A 415 12.14 13.00 -16.47
N SER A 416 12.91 13.51 -17.41
CA SER A 416 13.45 12.70 -18.52
C SER A 416 14.43 11.63 -18.05
N LYS A 417 15.14 11.88 -16.94
CA LYS A 417 16.16 10.99 -16.36
C LYS A 417 15.74 10.59 -14.95
N THR A 418 15.81 9.30 -14.65
CA THR A 418 15.52 8.79 -13.31
C THR A 418 16.65 9.17 -12.35
N PHE A 419 16.28 9.81 -11.24
CA PHE A 419 17.21 10.08 -10.15
C PHE A 419 17.53 8.79 -9.36
N PRO A 420 18.73 8.65 -8.78
CA PRO A 420 19.03 7.54 -7.88
C PRO A 420 17.99 7.40 -6.76
N ILE A 421 17.43 6.20 -6.61
CA ILE A 421 16.42 5.89 -5.59
C ILE A 421 17.13 5.60 -4.27
N GLU A 422 16.56 6.10 -3.16
CA GLU A 422 17.07 5.92 -1.81
C GLU A 422 17.21 4.47 -1.36
N ASN A 423 18.08 4.22 -0.37
CA ASN A 423 18.23 2.94 0.33
C ASN A 423 18.62 1.77 -0.59
N ARG A 424 19.31 2.05 -1.71
CA ARG A 424 19.86 1.03 -2.63
C ARG A 424 21.36 0.89 -2.47
N ILE A 425 21.77 0.09 -1.49
CA ILE A 425 23.19 -0.14 -1.17
C ILE A 425 23.88 -0.81 -2.36
N GLY A 426 24.89 -0.13 -2.94
CA GLY A 426 25.77 -0.68 -3.97
C GLY A 426 25.44 -0.30 -5.42
N GLU A 427 24.32 0.39 -5.69
CA GLU A 427 23.99 0.87 -7.06
C GLU A 427 24.38 2.33 -7.31
N THR A 428 24.28 3.19 -6.29
CA THR A 428 24.51 4.64 -6.43
C THR A 428 24.91 5.26 -5.10
N SER A 429 25.87 6.19 -5.15
CA SER A 429 26.19 7.05 -4.01
C SER A 429 25.04 8.01 -3.75
N GLU A 430 24.48 8.09 -2.55
CA GLU A 430 23.46 9.10 -2.20
C GLU A 430 24.07 10.52 -2.02
N ASP A 431 25.08 10.85 -2.81
CA ASP A 431 25.85 12.07 -2.68
C ASP A 431 25.13 13.24 -3.33
N LEU A 432 25.34 14.44 -2.79
CA LEU A 432 24.81 15.68 -3.37
C LEU A 432 25.31 15.91 -4.81
N SER A 433 26.39 15.24 -5.22
CA SER A 433 26.93 15.27 -6.57
C SER A 433 25.94 14.75 -7.63
N ASP A 434 25.00 13.88 -7.27
CA ASP A 434 24.01 13.36 -8.23
C ASP A 434 22.92 14.38 -8.55
N ILE A 435 22.55 15.26 -7.59
CA ILE A 435 21.68 16.41 -7.86
C ILE A 435 22.35 17.33 -8.89
N LYS A 436 23.65 17.58 -8.72
CA LYS A 436 24.42 18.42 -9.65
C LYS A 436 24.43 17.83 -11.06
N LYS A 437 24.77 16.55 -11.20
CA LYS A 437 24.77 15.86 -12.51
C LYS A 437 23.41 15.95 -13.21
N GLN A 438 22.31 15.81 -12.46
CA GLN A 438 20.97 15.92 -13.02
C GLN A 438 20.65 17.35 -13.50
N LEU A 439 21.07 18.37 -12.73
CA LEU A 439 20.89 19.78 -13.07
C LEU A 439 21.77 20.25 -14.24
N GLU A 440 22.91 19.60 -14.48
CA GLU A 440 23.77 19.88 -15.65
C GLU A 440 23.21 19.26 -16.94
N ASP A 441 22.59 18.07 -16.82
CA ASP A 441 22.05 17.32 -17.96
C ASP A 441 20.67 17.82 -18.42
N LEU A 442 19.87 18.39 -17.52
CA LEU A 442 18.46 18.72 -17.75
C LEU A 442 18.14 20.19 -17.46
N SER A 443 17.00 20.68 -17.97
CA SER A 443 16.46 21.96 -17.54
C SER A 443 16.01 21.89 -16.08
N LEU A 444 16.00 23.03 -15.38
CA LEU A 444 15.70 23.08 -13.95
C LEU A 444 14.33 22.47 -13.60
N ASP A 445 13.32 22.73 -14.42
CA ASP A 445 11.97 22.19 -14.22
C ASP A 445 11.89 20.67 -14.46
N ASP A 446 12.67 20.16 -15.42
CA ASP A 446 12.72 18.71 -15.73
C ASP A 446 13.53 17.95 -14.69
N ALA A 447 14.64 18.51 -14.22
CA ALA A 447 15.48 17.95 -13.16
C ALA A 447 14.72 17.86 -11.82
N LEU A 448 13.92 18.89 -11.49
CA LEU A 448 13.16 18.94 -10.24
C LEU A 448 11.88 18.09 -10.27
N SER A 449 11.39 17.71 -11.45
CA SER A 449 10.19 16.88 -11.62
C SER A 449 10.46 15.38 -11.38
N ASP A 450 11.20 15.08 -10.31
CA ASP A 450 11.52 13.73 -9.82
C ASP A 450 11.32 13.68 -8.30
N PHE A 451 10.55 12.71 -7.81
CA PHE A 451 10.22 12.59 -6.39
C PHE A 451 11.46 12.34 -5.51
N HIS A 452 12.38 11.49 -5.96
CA HIS A 452 13.57 11.12 -5.20
C HIS A 452 14.58 12.27 -5.14
N ALA A 453 14.67 13.06 -6.22
CA ALA A 453 15.46 14.30 -6.22
C ALA A 453 14.91 15.30 -5.20
N LEU A 454 13.59 15.47 -5.12
CA LEU A 454 12.95 16.36 -4.14
C LEU A 454 13.19 15.91 -2.69
N LEU A 455 13.11 14.59 -2.43
CA LEU A 455 13.47 14.03 -1.13
C LEU A 455 14.93 14.34 -0.78
N ARG A 456 15.86 14.14 -1.71
CA ARG A 456 17.28 14.43 -1.47
C ARG A 456 17.57 15.90 -1.21
N ILE A 457 16.86 16.79 -1.90
CA ILE A 457 16.91 18.24 -1.69
C ILE A 457 16.39 18.58 -0.29
N LYS A 458 15.29 17.95 0.16
CA LYS A 458 14.76 18.14 1.52
C LYS A 458 15.70 17.63 2.59
N ASP A 459 16.32 16.47 2.36
CA ASP A 459 17.31 15.85 3.26
C ASP A 459 18.55 16.72 3.47
N SER A 460 18.86 17.64 2.53
CA SER A 460 19.97 18.57 2.68
C SER A 460 19.74 19.65 3.76
N ASP A 461 18.48 19.92 4.13
CA ASP A 461 18.06 20.95 5.08
C ASP A 461 18.63 22.36 4.82
N ILE A 462 19.01 22.66 3.56
CA ILE A 462 19.55 23.96 3.13
C ILE A 462 18.42 24.97 2.83
N LEU A 463 17.28 24.47 2.35
CA LEU A 463 16.14 25.28 1.91
C LEU A 463 15.17 25.53 3.06
N SER A 464 14.64 26.75 3.13
CA SER A 464 13.51 27.05 4.01
C SER A 464 12.25 26.30 3.55
N GLU A 465 11.25 26.15 4.42
CA GLU A 465 9.99 25.49 4.05
C GLU A 465 9.26 26.20 2.91
N ASP A 466 9.26 27.54 2.90
CA ASP A 466 8.62 28.34 1.87
C ASP A 466 9.32 28.16 0.51
N ASP A 467 10.67 28.15 0.51
CA ASP A 467 11.45 27.94 -0.71
C ASP A 467 11.30 26.51 -1.22
N PHE A 468 11.23 25.53 -0.33
CA PHE A 468 10.99 24.14 -0.72
C PHE A 468 9.59 23.95 -1.32
N ASN A 469 8.58 24.65 -0.82
CA ASN A 469 7.25 24.65 -1.43
C ASN A 469 7.27 25.28 -2.83
N LEU A 470 8.12 26.31 -3.07
CA LEU A 470 8.35 26.86 -4.40
C LEU A 470 9.01 25.83 -5.33
N VAL A 471 10.02 25.08 -4.85
CA VAL A 471 10.64 23.97 -5.59
C VAL A 471 9.58 22.92 -5.98
N CYS A 472 8.74 22.50 -5.04
CA CYS A 472 7.64 21.56 -5.31
C CYS A 472 6.67 22.12 -6.37
N LYS A 473 6.35 23.41 -6.30
CA LYS A 473 5.47 24.06 -7.28
C LYS A 473 6.10 24.08 -8.68
N VAL A 474 7.40 24.36 -8.78
CA VAL A 474 8.14 24.30 -10.05
C VAL A 474 8.11 22.88 -10.64
N ALA A 475 8.34 21.87 -9.81
CA ALA A 475 8.34 20.46 -10.21
C ALA A 475 6.99 19.97 -10.77
N LEU A 476 5.87 20.58 -10.33
CA LEU A 476 4.51 20.21 -10.72
C LEU A 476 3.95 21.05 -11.88
N ASP A 477 4.11 22.37 -11.81
CA ASP A 477 3.46 23.31 -12.73
C ASP A 477 4.27 23.55 -14.01
N HIS A 478 5.60 23.33 -13.97
CA HIS A 478 6.54 23.61 -15.08
C HIS A 478 6.38 25.04 -15.66
N LYS A 479 6.06 26.02 -14.81
CA LYS A 479 5.88 27.42 -15.22
C LYS A 479 7.20 28.16 -15.21
N GLU A 480 7.54 28.82 -16.32
CA GLU A 480 8.74 29.64 -16.44
C GLU A 480 8.83 30.76 -15.38
N SER A 481 7.69 31.32 -14.94
CA SER A 481 7.66 32.34 -13.89
C SER A 481 8.22 31.83 -12.56
N ASP A 482 7.85 30.61 -12.20
CA ASP A 482 8.19 30.01 -10.91
C ASP A 482 9.65 29.54 -10.93
N VAL A 483 10.14 29.08 -12.09
CA VAL A 483 11.56 28.76 -12.34
C VAL A 483 12.44 30.00 -12.17
N GLN A 484 12.01 31.15 -12.69
CA GLN A 484 12.74 32.41 -12.50
C GLN A 484 12.78 32.80 -11.04
N GLU A 485 11.64 32.77 -10.34
CA GLU A 485 11.55 33.08 -8.91
C GLU A 485 12.50 32.21 -8.08
N LEU A 486 12.52 30.90 -8.34
CA LEU A 486 13.43 29.97 -7.68
C LEU A 486 14.90 30.30 -7.93
N THR A 487 15.27 30.65 -9.17
CA THR A 487 16.64 31.04 -9.54
C THR A 487 17.10 32.31 -8.80
N TYR A 488 16.17 33.21 -8.48
CA TYR A 488 16.47 34.43 -7.72
C TYR A 488 16.53 34.21 -6.20
N CYS A 489 16.08 33.06 -5.71
CA CYS A 489 16.03 32.77 -4.29
C CYS A 489 17.43 32.61 -3.64
N PRO A 490 17.71 33.27 -2.49
CA PRO A 490 19.01 33.17 -1.81
C PRO A 490 19.38 31.76 -1.32
N THR A 491 18.42 30.99 -0.82
CA THR A 491 18.65 29.62 -0.30
C THR A 491 18.94 28.66 -1.44
N TRP A 492 18.24 28.78 -2.57
CA TRP A 492 18.53 28.04 -3.81
C TRP A 492 19.93 28.32 -4.35
N ARG A 493 20.37 29.59 -4.36
CA ARG A 493 21.75 29.94 -4.73
C ARG A 493 22.79 29.37 -3.77
N THR A 494 22.47 29.31 -2.48
CA THR A 494 23.34 28.67 -1.48
C THR A 494 23.50 27.19 -1.77
N LEU A 495 22.39 26.49 -2.07
CA LEU A 495 22.43 25.09 -2.51
C LEU A 495 23.31 24.91 -3.75
N MET A 496 23.11 25.72 -4.79
CA MET A 496 23.94 25.69 -5.99
C MET A 496 25.43 25.95 -5.69
N THR A 497 25.74 26.90 -4.82
CA THR A 497 27.12 27.19 -4.42
C THR A 497 27.76 26.00 -3.70
N ILE A 498 26.99 25.31 -2.84
CA ILE A 498 27.45 24.09 -2.15
C ILE A 498 27.71 22.97 -3.17
N LEU A 499 26.79 22.74 -4.11
CA LEU A 499 26.95 21.77 -5.19
C LEU A 499 28.19 22.06 -6.04
N ASP A 500 28.42 23.31 -6.42
CA ASP A 500 29.61 23.71 -7.18
C ASP A 500 30.91 23.52 -6.39
N SER A 501 30.88 23.74 -5.07
CA SER A 501 32.04 23.58 -4.20
C SER A 501 32.38 22.12 -3.88
N SER A 502 31.41 21.21 -4.01
CA SER A 502 31.60 19.79 -3.67
C SER A 502 32.57 19.06 -4.63
N ASP A 503 32.82 19.61 -5.82
CA ASP A 503 33.87 19.13 -6.74
C ASP A 503 35.30 19.40 -6.24
N VAL A 504 35.47 20.39 -5.35
CA VAL A 504 36.81 20.88 -4.96
C VAL A 504 37.42 20.04 -3.83
N MET A 505 36.61 19.29 -3.07
CA MET A 505 37.12 18.49 -1.95
C MET A 505 37.75 17.15 -2.37
N ASP A 506 37.53 16.68 -3.59
CA ASP A 506 38.15 15.44 -4.10
C ASP A 506 39.55 15.66 -4.72
N THR A 507 40.01 16.91 -4.82
CA THR A 507 41.29 17.25 -5.50
C THR A 507 42.35 17.90 -4.61
N THR A 508 42.15 17.99 -3.29
CA THR A 508 43.15 18.57 -2.36
C THR A 508 43.66 17.58 -1.33
N ALA A 509 44.15 16.42 -1.77
CA ALA A 509 45.14 15.64 -1.01
C ALA A 509 46.55 16.05 -1.46
N PHE A 510 47.19 16.82 -0.58
CA PHE A 510 48.54 17.37 -0.60
C PHE A 510 49.59 16.54 -1.36
N GLY A 511 50.29 17.19 -2.30
CA GLY A 511 51.46 16.66 -2.99
C GLY A 511 52.66 16.45 -2.05
N GLY A 512 53.23 15.25 -2.12
CA GLY A 512 54.53 14.90 -1.59
C GLY A 512 55.07 13.72 -2.39
N GLY A 513 56.02 13.97 -3.28
CA GLY A 513 56.49 12.99 -4.26
C GLY A 513 57.15 11.75 -3.66
N ALA A 514 56.80 10.59 -4.19
CA ALA A 514 57.65 9.42 -4.26
C ALA A 514 57.20 8.54 -5.44
N SER A 515 58.10 8.38 -6.40
CA SER A 515 57.97 7.44 -7.52
C SER A 515 57.74 6.02 -7.01
N SER A 516 56.60 5.44 -7.36
CA SER A 516 56.41 4.00 -7.39
C SER A 516 55.47 3.64 -8.55
N SER A 517 55.95 2.72 -9.38
CA SER A 517 55.26 2.12 -10.50
C SER A 517 54.05 1.33 -10.01
N THR A 518 52.84 1.72 -10.43
CA THR A 518 51.64 0.90 -10.27
C THR A 518 51.10 0.54 -11.65
N SER A 519 51.01 -0.76 -11.86
CA SER A 519 50.43 -1.43 -13.02
C SER A 519 49.01 -0.92 -13.31
N GLN A 520 48.79 -0.47 -14.54
CA GLN A 520 47.47 -0.33 -15.13
C GLN A 520 46.76 -1.69 -15.12
N THR A 521 45.79 -1.87 -14.23
CA THR A 521 44.70 -2.84 -14.44
C THR A 521 43.54 -2.07 -15.04
N GLY A 522 43.29 -2.28 -16.32
CA GLY A 522 42.19 -1.67 -17.05
C GLY A 522 40.85 -2.14 -16.51
N GLY A 523 40.10 -1.24 -15.89
CA GLY A 523 38.68 -1.44 -15.62
C GLY A 523 37.92 -1.26 -16.93
N GLY A 524 37.47 -2.35 -17.54
CA GLY A 524 36.51 -2.31 -18.65
C GLY A 524 35.12 -1.94 -18.13
N GLU A 525 34.24 -1.53 -19.05
CA GLU A 525 32.83 -1.23 -18.75
C GLU A 525 32.07 -2.47 -18.23
N PRO A 526 31.13 -2.28 -17.28
CA PRO A 526 30.23 -3.34 -16.83
C PRO A 526 29.44 -3.90 -18.00
N TRP A 527 29.20 -5.21 -18.02
CA TRP A 527 28.52 -5.86 -19.14
C TRP A 527 27.26 -6.56 -18.67
N GLN A 528 26.20 -6.34 -19.43
CA GLN A 528 24.93 -7.00 -19.19
C GLN A 528 24.98 -8.43 -19.70
N CYS A 529 24.68 -9.39 -18.83
CA CYS A 529 24.52 -10.76 -19.24
C CYS A 529 23.32 -10.87 -20.20
N GLN A 530 23.56 -11.35 -21.42
CA GLN A 530 22.51 -11.60 -22.41
C GLN A 530 21.47 -12.63 -21.96
N LEU A 531 21.74 -13.32 -20.84
CA LEU A 531 21.01 -14.49 -20.38
C LEU A 531 20.06 -14.20 -19.22
N CYS A 532 20.61 -13.79 -18.07
CA CYS A 532 19.83 -13.46 -16.87
C CYS A 532 19.68 -11.95 -16.69
N THR A 533 20.10 -11.13 -17.65
CA THR A 533 20.06 -9.66 -17.64
C THR A 533 20.86 -8.98 -16.52
N PHE A 534 21.48 -9.77 -15.64
CA PHE A 534 22.35 -9.31 -14.58
C PHE A 534 23.51 -8.49 -15.14
N ILE A 535 23.73 -7.31 -14.58
CA ILE A 535 24.84 -6.44 -14.95
C ILE A 535 26.06 -6.87 -14.13
N ASN A 536 27.04 -7.49 -14.79
CA ASN A 536 28.30 -7.83 -14.15
C ASN A 536 29.12 -6.55 -14.02
N THR A 537 29.23 -6.06 -12.78
CA THR A 537 29.98 -4.84 -12.43
C THR A 537 31.49 -5.01 -12.59
N ASP A 538 32.00 -6.24 -12.42
CA ASP A 538 33.39 -6.59 -12.69
C ASP A 538 33.57 -7.05 -14.15
N SER A 539 34.24 -6.22 -14.94
CA SER A 539 34.53 -6.46 -16.35
C SER A 539 35.64 -7.48 -16.60
N SER A 540 36.34 -7.95 -15.56
CA SER A 540 37.31 -9.04 -15.67
C SER A 540 36.65 -10.42 -15.64
N LEU A 541 35.37 -10.50 -15.26
CA LEU A 541 34.62 -11.75 -15.24
C LEU A 541 34.33 -12.24 -16.67
N GLU A 542 34.97 -13.35 -17.06
CA GLU A 542 34.70 -14.07 -18.30
C GLU A 542 33.38 -14.86 -18.25
N SER A 543 32.73 -14.96 -17.09
CA SER A 543 31.44 -15.63 -16.89
C SER A 543 30.56 -14.85 -15.92
N CYS A 544 29.25 -14.83 -16.17
CA CYS A 544 28.30 -14.12 -15.32
C CYS A 544 28.29 -14.66 -13.88
N ALA A 545 28.30 -13.75 -12.89
CA ALA A 545 28.38 -14.10 -11.47
C ALA A 545 27.16 -14.88 -10.94
N ILE A 546 25.98 -14.67 -11.53
CA ILE A 546 24.75 -15.36 -11.12
C ILE A 546 24.55 -16.69 -11.85
N CYS A 547 24.66 -16.70 -13.17
CA CYS A 547 24.30 -17.87 -13.98
C CYS A 547 25.49 -18.66 -14.54
N GLY A 548 26.73 -18.17 -14.35
CA GLY A 548 27.96 -18.84 -14.83
C GLY A 548 28.19 -18.77 -16.34
N THR A 549 27.38 -18.00 -17.08
CA THR A 549 27.40 -17.96 -18.55
C THR A 549 28.57 -17.13 -19.08
N PRO A 550 29.35 -17.63 -20.05
CA PRO A 550 30.50 -16.90 -20.56
C PRO A 550 30.12 -15.58 -21.24
N ARG A 551 30.95 -14.56 -21.07
CA ARG A 551 30.85 -13.27 -21.75
C ARG A 551 31.12 -13.48 -23.24
N VAL A 552 30.12 -13.16 -24.08
CA VAL A 552 30.21 -13.27 -25.55
C VAL A 552 30.70 -11.97 -26.15
#